data_AF-A0A0D9WHD5-F1
#
_entry.id   AF-A0A0D9WHD5-F1
#
_cell.length_a   1.000
_cell.length_b   1.000
_cell.length_c   1.000
_cell.angle_alpha   90.00
_cell.angle_beta   90.00
_cell.angle_gamma   90.00
#
_symmetry.space_group_name_H-M   'P 1'
#
loop_
_entity.id
_entity.type
_entity.pdbx_description
1 polymer ?
#
loop_
_entity_poly.entity_id
_entity_poly.type
_entity_poly.pdbx_seq_one_letter_code
_entity_poly.pdbx_strand_id
1 'polypeptide(L)'
;MGDSSSSASYIRMVHHLIEKCICFNLSKEECIEALEKHANINPVVTSTVWKELEKENKEFFETYNKDRVERNIEAETMQRIQKMLSDAAATAVQLAGELAW
;
A
#
# COMPACT_ATOMS: atom_id res chain seq x y z
N MET A 1 -33.68 -1.70 27.01
CA MET A 1 -32.44 -0.96 26.71
C MET A 1 -31.78 -1.67 25.55
N GLY A 2 -32.08 -1.21 24.34
CA GLY A 2 -31.74 -1.90 23.10
C GLY A 2 -30.61 -1.24 22.33
N ASP A 3 -29.67 -2.07 21.88
CA ASP A 3 -29.20 -2.15 20.48
C ASP A 3 -28.26 -1.08 19.91
N SER A 4 -27.83 -0.05 20.66
CA SER A 4 -26.80 0.88 20.15
C SER A 4 -25.37 0.28 20.07
N SER A 5 -25.18 -0.98 20.49
CA SER A 5 -23.86 -1.60 20.67
C SER A 5 -23.28 -2.26 19.42
N SER A 6 -24.07 -2.68 18.43
CA SER A 6 -23.55 -3.53 17.33
C SER A 6 -22.94 -2.71 16.19
N SER A 7 -23.66 -1.71 15.67
CA SER A 7 -23.20 -0.91 14.54
C SER A 7 -22.00 -0.02 14.89
N ALA A 8 -22.03 0.65 16.04
CA ALA A 8 -20.91 1.48 16.49
C ALA A 8 -19.65 0.63 16.79
N SER A 9 -19.83 -0.58 17.32
CA SER A 9 -18.71 -1.52 17.54
C SER A 9 -18.14 -2.00 16.21
N TYR A 10 -19.00 -2.34 15.25
CA TYR A 10 -18.58 -2.75 13.90
C TYR A 10 -17.79 -1.65 13.19
N ILE A 11 -18.29 -0.40 13.19
CA ILE A 11 -17.58 0.72 12.56
C ILE A 11 -16.24 0.99 13.26
N ARG A 12 -16.16 0.88 14.59
CA ARG A 12 -14.88 0.99 15.32
C ARG A 12 -13.89 -0.10 14.92
N MET A 13 -14.36 -1.33 14.75
CA MET A 13 -13.53 -2.45 14.28
C MET A 13 -13.01 -2.19 12.86
N VAL A 14 -13.88 -1.74 11.94
CA VAL A 14 -13.49 -1.39 10.57
C VAL A 14 -12.47 -0.24 10.56
N HIS A 15 -12.71 0.81 11.34
CA HIS A 15 -11.78 1.92 11.50
C HIS A 15 -10.41 1.43 11.99
N HIS A 16 -10.37 0.62 13.05
CA HIS A 16 -9.11 0.07 13.55
C HIS A 16 -8.35 -0.78 12.53
N LEU A 17 -9.07 -1.53 11.69
CA LEU A 17 -8.45 -2.31 10.60
C LEU A 17 -7.91 -1.39 9.50
N ILE A 18 -8.60 -0.29 9.19
CA ILE A 18 -8.12 0.74 8.27
C ILE A 18 -6.83 1.39 8.82
N GLU A 19 -6.76 1.75 10.10
CA GLU A 19 -5.54 2.28 10.72
C GLU A 19 -4.35 1.31 10.55
N LYS A 20 -4.58 0.01 10.73
CA LYS A 20 -3.56 -1.01 10.47
C LYS A 20 -3.14 -1.04 9.01
N CYS A 21 -4.07 -1.00 8.06
CA CYS A 21 -3.77 -0.91 6.63
C CYS A 21 -2.91 0.34 6.30
N ILE A 22 -3.20 1.46 6.95
CA ILE A 22 -2.42 2.70 6.80
C ILE A 22 -0.98 2.50 7.30
N CYS A 23 -0.78 1.86 8.46
CA CYS A 23 0.56 1.52 8.96
C CYS A 23 1.34 0.61 8.01
N PHE A 24 0.67 -0.28 7.28
CA PHE A 24 1.27 -1.10 6.23
C PHE A 24 1.49 -0.37 4.91
N ASN A 25 1.20 0.93 4.84
CA ASN A 25 1.36 1.77 3.65
C ASN A 25 0.49 1.36 2.46
N LEU A 26 -0.67 0.76 2.74
CA LEU A 26 -1.61 0.37 1.70
C LEU A 26 -2.38 1.58 1.16
N SER A 27 -2.54 1.64 -0.15
CA SER A 27 -3.53 2.50 -0.79
C SER A 27 -4.95 2.15 -0.36
N LYS A 28 -5.90 3.02 -0.69
CA LYS A 28 -7.33 2.79 -0.42
C LYS A 28 -7.82 1.52 -1.10
N GLU A 29 -7.42 1.31 -2.34
CA GLU A 29 -7.79 0.15 -3.15
C GLU A 29 -7.25 -1.14 -2.54
N GLU A 30 -5.97 -1.15 -2.15
CA GLU A 30 -5.33 -2.29 -1.47
C GLU A 30 -5.95 -2.53 -0.08
N CYS A 31 -6.31 -1.49 0.66
CA CYS A 31 -7.01 -1.61 1.93
C CYS A 31 -8.40 -2.26 1.74
N ILE A 32 -9.16 -1.82 0.75
CA ILE A 32 -10.48 -2.41 0.41
C ILE A 32 -10.32 -3.89 0.07
N GLU A 33 -9.39 -4.23 -0.82
CA GLU A 33 -9.15 -5.60 -1.24
C GLU A 33 -8.68 -6.48 -0.07
N ALA A 34 -7.78 -5.98 0.77
CA ALA A 34 -7.27 -6.72 1.92
C ALA A 34 -8.38 -6.98 2.95
N LEU A 35 -9.21 -5.99 3.27
CA LEU A 35 -10.29 -6.16 4.24
C LEU A 35 -11.44 -7.02 3.71
N GLU A 36 -11.71 -6.99 2.40
CA GLU A 36 -12.64 -7.91 1.76
C GLU A 36 -12.13 -9.35 1.86
N LYS A 37 -10.90 -9.61 1.40
CA LYS A 37 -10.35 -10.97 1.34
C LYS A 37 -10.03 -11.58 2.69
N HIS A 38 -9.49 -10.80 3.63
CA HIS A 38 -8.95 -11.33 4.88
C HIS A 38 -9.87 -11.13 6.09
N ALA A 39 -10.81 -10.20 6.03
CA ALA A 39 -11.74 -9.90 7.11
C ALA A 39 -13.22 -10.02 6.70
N ASN A 40 -13.51 -10.35 5.43
CA ASN A 40 -14.87 -10.49 4.90
C ASN A 40 -15.73 -9.23 5.14
N ILE A 41 -15.12 -8.05 5.06
CA ILE A 41 -15.80 -6.76 5.18
C ILE A 41 -16.28 -6.32 3.80
N ASN A 42 -17.51 -5.83 3.71
CA ASN A 42 -18.05 -5.34 2.45
C ASN A 42 -17.23 -4.13 1.94
N PRO A 43 -16.72 -4.14 0.68
CA PRO A 43 -15.95 -3.04 0.10
C PRO A 43 -16.58 -1.66 0.26
N VAL A 44 -17.91 -1.57 0.20
CA VAL A 44 -18.66 -0.32 0.34
C VAL A 44 -18.50 0.25 1.75
N VAL A 45 -18.47 -0.60 2.78
CA VAL A 45 -18.27 -0.17 4.17
C VAL A 45 -16.86 0.40 4.33
N THR A 46 -15.83 -0.35 3.92
CA THR A 46 -14.43 0.11 4.00
C THR A 46 -14.23 1.42 3.24
N SER A 47 -14.75 1.50 2.01
CA SER A 47 -14.67 2.71 1.18
C SER A 47 -15.34 3.92 1.84
N THR A 48 -16.49 3.71 2.49
CA THR A 48 -17.22 4.79 3.16
C THR A 48 -16.47 5.28 4.41
N VAL A 49 -16.04 4.36 5.28
CA VAL A 49 -15.30 4.74 6.50
C VAL A 49 -13.98 5.43 6.14
N TRP A 50 -13.24 4.91 5.15
CA TRP A 50 -12.01 5.54 4.66
C TRP A 50 -12.25 6.96 4.15
N LYS A 51 -13.31 7.20 3.36
CA LYS A 51 -13.64 8.55 2.85
C LYS A 51 -13.94 9.55 3.98
N GLU A 52 -14.65 9.13 5.01
CA GLU A 52 -14.91 10.02 6.15
C GLU A 52 -13.61 10.29 6.94
N LEU A 53 -12.72 9.31 7.09
CA LEU A 53 -11.40 9.52 7.69
C LEU A 53 -10.54 10.50 6.88
N GLU A 54 -10.51 10.37 5.55
CA GLU A 54 -9.83 11.31 4.65
C GLU A 54 -10.36 12.73 4.81
N LYS A 55 -11.68 12.88 4.94
CA LYS A 55 -12.34 14.16 5.08
C LYS A 55 -12.09 14.82 6.43
N GLU A 56 -12.04 14.04 7.51
CA GLU A 56 -11.76 14.53 8.87
C GLU A 56 -10.27 14.81 9.09
N ASN A 57 -9.37 14.08 8.42
CA ASN A 57 -7.92 14.12 8.64
C ASN A 57 -7.13 14.47 7.36
N LYS A 58 -7.56 15.50 6.64
CA LYS A 58 -7.05 15.83 5.29
C LYS A 58 -5.53 15.93 5.21
N GLU A 59 -4.91 16.71 6.09
CA GLU A 59 -3.46 16.96 6.08
C GLU A 59 -2.65 15.66 6.28
N PHE A 60 -3.15 14.76 7.12
CA PHE A 60 -2.56 13.44 7.31
C PHE A 60 -2.62 12.62 6.02
N PHE A 61 -3.79 12.53 5.39
CA PHE A 61 -3.94 11.72 4.17
C PHE A 61 -3.24 12.31 2.95
N GLU A 62 -3.10 13.63 2.85
CA GLU A 62 -2.28 14.29 1.82
C GLU A 62 -0.80 13.91 1.97
N THR A 63 -0.26 14.04 3.18
CA THR A 63 1.13 13.66 3.49
C THR A 63 1.34 12.16 3.28
N TYR A 64 0.46 11.34 3.81
CA TYR A 64 0.51 9.89 3.68
C TYR A 64 0.51 9.43 2.21
N ASN A 65 -0.37 9.99 1.38
CA ASN A 65 -0.43 9.65 -0.05
C ASN A 65 0.84 10.07 -0.77
N LYS A 66 1.38 11.26 -0.47
CA LYS A 66 2.63 11.75 -1.04
C LYS A 66 3.80 10.83 -0.67
N ASP A 67 3.99 10.55 0.61
CA ASP A 67 5.08 9.71 1.12
C ASP A 67 5.00 8.27 0.60
N ARG A 68 3.78 7.74 0.41
CA ARG A 68 3.59 6.43 -0.22
C ARG A 68 4.02 6.44 -1.68
N VAL A 69 3.60 7.44 -2.46
CA VAL A 69 3.97 7.56 -3.88
C VAL A 69 5.47 7.73 -4.05
N GLU A 70 6.10 8.57 -3.24
CA GLU A 70 7.55 8.79 -3.27
C GLU A 70 8.32 7.50 -3.01
N ARG A 71 7.96 6.75 -1.97
CA ARG A 71 8.59 5.45 -1.68
C ARG A 71 8.39 4.42 -2.80
N ASN A 72 7.21 4.40 -3.44
CA ASN A 72 6.98 3.52 -4.57
C ASN A 72 7.88 3.89 -5.76
N ILE A 73 8.03 5.18 -6.06
CA ILE A 73 8.93 5.67 -7.12
C ILE A 73 10.39 5.33 -6.78
N GLU A 74 10.82 5.54 -5.54
CA GLU A 74 12.17 5.19 -5.08
C GLU A 74 12.43 3.69 -5.22
N ALA A 75 11.50 2.85 -4.77
CA ALA A 75 11.59 1.39 -4.89
C ALA A 75 11.68 0.95 -6.36
N GLU A 76 10.82 1.48 -7.23
CA GLU A 76 10.87 1.20 -8.67
C GLU A 76 12.18 1.66 -9.31
N THR A 77 12.67 2.84 -8.94
CA THR A 77 13.92 3.39 -9.47
C THR A 77 15.10 2.54 -9.04
N MET A 78 15.13 2.13 -7.76
CA MET A 78 16.15 1.23 -7.22
C MET A 78 16.14 -0.11 -7.95
N GLN A 79 14.96 -0.69 -8.19
CA GLN A 79 14.81 -1.93 -8.95
C GLN A 79 15.33 -1.78 -10.39
N ARG A 80 15.04 -0.66 -11.07
CA ARG A 80 15.55 -0.39 -12.43
C ARG A 80 17.07 -0.26 -12.46
N ILE A 81 17.66 0.48 -11.51
CA ILE A 81 19.11 0.63 -11.39
C ILE A 81 19.76 -0.75 -11.15
N GLN A 82 19.23 -1.53 -10.20
CA GLN A 82 19.73 -2.88 -9.93
C GLN A 82 19.70 -3.75 -11.18
N LYS A 83 18.59 -3.74 -11.93
CA LYS A 83 18.47 -4.47 -13.20
C LYS A 83 19.53 -4.04 -14.22
N MET A 84 19.68 -2.73 -14.44
CA MET A 84 20.68 -2.20 -15.38
C MET A 84 22.11 -2.60 -14.98
N LEU A 85 22.44 -2.58 -13.70
CA LEU A 85 23.75 -3.01 -13.19
C LEU A 85 23.98 -4.51 -13.42
N SER A 86 22.96 -5.35 -13.19
CA SER A 86 23.03 -6.79 -13.47
C SER A 86 23.22 -7.09 -14.96
N ASP A 87 22.48 -6.39 -15.83
CA ASP A 87 22.58 -6.56 -17.30
C ASP A 87 23.94 -6.09 -17.83
N ALA A 88 24.47 -4.98 -17.31
CA ALA A 88 25.80 -4.48 -17.65
C ALA A 88 26.91 -5.45 -17.18
N ALA A 89 26.78 -6.01 -15.98
CA ALA A 89 27.71 -7.01 -15.46
C ALA A 89 27.70 -8.29 -16.32
N ALA A 90 26.52 -8.78 -16.70
CA ALA A 90 26.40 -9.95 -17.58
C ALA A 90 27.06 -9.72 -18.94
N THR A 91 26.86 -8.53 -19.52
CA THR A 91 27.49 -8.14 -20.80
C THR A 91 29.01 -8.11 -20.70
N ALA A 92 29.55 -7.54 -19.62
CA ALA A 92 31.01 -7.48 -19.41
C ALA A 92 31.63 -8.87 -19.25
N VAL A 93 30.96 -9.78 -18.54
CA VAL A 93 31.41 -11.18 -18.40
C VAL A 93 31.45 -11.88 -19.75
N GLN A 94 30.45 -11.66 -20.61
CA GLN A 94 30.40 -12.27 -21.94
C GLN A 94 31.54 -11.77 -22.84
N LEU A 95 31.79 -10.46 -22.88
CA LEU A 95 32.90 -9.88 -23.64
C LEU A 95 34.27 -10.37 -23.14
N ALA A 96 34.45 -10.47 -21.82
CA ALA A 96 35.68 -11.02 -21.24
C ALA A 96 35.88 -12.50 -21.63
N GLY A 97 34.80 -13.27 -21.71
CA GLY A 97 34.83 -14.64 -22.22
C GLY A 97 35.24 -14.71 -23.69
N GLU A 98 34.71 -13.86 -24.55
CA GLU A 98 35.04 -13.83 -25.99
C GLU A 98 36.50 -13.45 -26.26
N LEU A 99 37.10 -12.57 -25.44
CA LEU A 99 38.50 -12.17 -25.57
C LEU A 99 39.52 -13.18 -25.02
N ALA A 100 39.07 -14.16 -24.24
CA ALA A 100 39.91 -15.19 -23.64
C ALA A 100 40.15 -16.40 -24.56
N TRP A 101 39.63 -16.37 -25.80
CA TRP A 101 39.81 -17.39 -26.86
C TRP A 101 40.40 -16.78 -28.13
#